data_AF-A0A9X6XI60-F1
#
_entry.id   AF-A0A9X6XI60-F1
#
_cell.length_a   1.000
_cell.length_b   1.000
_cell.length_c   1.000
_cell.angle_alpha   90.00
_cell.angle_beta   90.00
_cell.angle_gamma   90.00
#
_symmetry.space_group_name_H-M   'P 1'
#
loop_
_entity.id
_entity.type
_entity.pdbx_description
1 polymer ?
#
loop_
_entity_poly.entity_id
_entity_poly.type
_entity_poly.pdbx_seq_one_letter_code
_entity_poly.pdbx_strand_id
1 'polypeptide(L)'
;MEQSQATLNADKANVTNLEAKLVQARSDVDKATAKLINDQDAAQAAKEALANLNADVKTKQANLDKAKVELADKQAALKNAQTELAAKQAVQADAQKALEQAQADLETAKANVEKAKTELKALQDKLANYENADEILANAQQALVDAQAKLDKAKVVQADAQKAYDTAKADYEAKVAQTKEAEAVLAKFVAQEQAQKAIEEVEAKAKAQAEAKAKNTFFYVADGKVYDEKGHIMVGYTVKGNQIFNERGELIGTLTKEPTTRMMKQAVVKANVLPQTGNKKVDDVTLAGAVVTALGSVLALIGLGKREDLD
;
A
#
# COMPACT_ATOMS: atom_id res chain seq x y z
N MET A 1 134.46 -145.42 16.63
CA MET A 1 134.15 -144.57 17.80
C MET A 1 133.91 -143.11 17.39
N GLU A 2 134.74 -142.51 16.53
CA GLU A 2 134.62 -141.10 16.12
C GLU A 2 133.34 -140.77 15.34
N GLN A 3 132.93 -141.64 14.40
CA GLN A 3 131.70 -141.48 13.61
C GLN A 3 130.43 -141.48 14.49
N SER A 4 130.37 -142.37 15.50
CA SER A 4 129.24 -142.45 16.44
C SER A 4 129.13 -141.22 17.34
N GLN A 5 130.26 -140.60 17.72
CA GLN A 5 130.28 -139.36 18.51
C GLN A 5 129.79 -138.15 17.70
N ALA A 6 130.14 -138.08 16.42
CA ALA A 6 129.68 -137.03 15.51
C ALA A 6 128.16 -137.11 15.27
N THR A 7 127.62 -138.32 15.08
CA THR A 7 126.18 -138.55 14.96
C THR A 7 125.43 -138.16 16.24
N LEU A 8 125.92 -138.56 17.41
CA LEU A 8 125.31 -138.19 18.70
C LEU A 8 125.28 -136.66 18.91
N ASN A 9 126.35 -135.96 18.54
CA ASN A 9 126.42 -134.49 18.64
C ASN A 9 125.42 -133.81 17.67
N ALA A 10 125.27 -134.33 16.45
CA ALA A 10 124.30 -133.83 15.47
C ALA A 10 122.85 -134.07 15.91
N ASP A 11 122.55 -135.25 16.46
CA ASP A 11 121.24 -135.59 17.01
C ASP A 11 120.90 -134.68 18.20
N LYS A 12 121.87 -134.41 19.08
CA LYS A 12 121.69 -133.50 20.21
C LYS A 12 121.40 -132.06 19.77
N ALA A 13 122.09 -131.56 18.74
CA ALA A 13 121.83 -130.25 18.15
C ALA A 13 120.43 -130.18 17.49
N ASN A 14 120.02 -131.25 16.82
CA ASN A 14 118.67 -131.38 16.26
C ASN A 14 117.59 -131.38 17.33
N VAL A 15 117.78 -132.11 18.44
CA VAL A 15 116.86 -132.11 19.58
C VAL A 15 116.72 -130.71 20.15
N THR A 16 117.83 -130.00 20.40
CA THR A 16 117.79 -128.60 20.90
C THR A 16 117.05 -127.65 19.93
N ASN A 17 117.22 -127.82 18.62
CA ASN A 17 116.51 -127.01 17.62
C ASN A 17 115.00 -127.31 17.61
N LEU A 18 114.62 -128.59 17.70
CA LEU A 18 113.22 -129.02 17.80
C LEU A 18 112.57 -128.51 19.10
N GLU A 19 113.29 -128.52 20.23
CA GLU A 19 112.85 -127.94 21.50
C GLU A 19 112.60 -126.43 21.36
N ALA A 20 113.52 -125.69 20.74
CA ALA A 20 113.34 -124.25 20.50
C ALA A 20 112.13 -123.94 19.60
N LYS A 21 111.92 -124.72 18.52
CA LYS A 21 110.75 -124.62 17.65
C LYS A 21 109.45 -124.94 18.37
N LEU A 22 109.46 -125.95 19.25
CA LEU A 22 108.30 -126.31 20.06
C LEU A 22 107.94 -125.19 21.04
N VAL A 23 108.93 -124.58 21.69
CA VAL A 23 108.72 -123.41 22.57
C VAL A 23 108.14 -122.24 21.79
N GLN A 24 108.66 -121.95 20.59
CA GLN A 24 108.14 -120.88 19.74
C GLN A 24 106.69 -121.16 19.30
N ALA A 25 106.39 -122.38 18.86
CA ALA A 25 105.04 -122.79 18.47
C ALA A 25 104.06 -122.68 19.63
N ARG A 26 104.47 -123.03 20.87
CA ARG A 26 103.65 -122.81 22.07
C ARG A 26 103.38 -121.33 22.31
N SER A 27 104.40 -120.48 22.21
CA SER A 27 104.23 -119.02 22.36
C SER A 27 103.29 -118.43 21.31
N ASP A 28 103.35 -118.89 20.07
CA ASP A 28 102.46 -118.42 19.00
C ASP A 28 101.01 -118.90 19.19
N VAL A 29 100.83 -120.12 19.70
CA VAL A 29 99.50 -120.62 20.12
C VAL A 29 98.94 -119.80 21.27
N ASP A 30 99.75 -119.45 22.28
CA ASP A 30 99.31 -118.61 23.40
C ASP A 30 98.87 -117.22 22.92
N LYS A 31 99.63 -116.60 22.00
CA LYS A 31 99.28 -115.31 21.39
C LYS A 31 98.00 -115.40 20.55
N ALA A 32 97.86 -116.45 19.73
CA ALA A 32 96.66 -116.66 18.93
C ALA A 32 95.42 -116.88 19.82
N THR A 33 95.59 -117.60 20.94
CA THR A 33 94.54 -117.82 21.93
C THR A 33 94.12 -116.52 22.60
N ALA A 34 95.09 -115.70 23.04
CA ALA A 34 94.80 -114.38 23.61
C ALA A 34 94.10 -113.45 22.61
N LYS A 35 94.52 -113.47 21.34
CA LYS A 35 93.87 -112.68 20.28
C LYS A 35 92.43 -113.16 20.03
N LEU A 36 92.20 -114.46 19.99
CA LEU A 36 90.86 -115.03 19.81
C LEU A 36 89.92 -114.61 20.94
N ILE A 37 90.38 -114.64 22.19
CA ILE A 37 89.60 -114.16 23.35
C ILE A 37 89.24 -112.69 23.18
N ASN A 38 90.20 -111.83 22.84
CA ASN A 38 89.94 -110.39 22.64
C ASN A 38 88.97 -110.14 21.47
N ASP A 39 89.11 -110.86 20.36
CA ASP A 39 88.21 -110.74 19.21
C ASP A 39 86.78 -111.21 19.58
N GLN A 40 86.65 -112.23 20.42
CA GLN A 40 85.36 -112.70 20.96
C GLN A 40 84.70 -111.65 21.85
N ASP A 41 85.45 -111.03 22.77
CA ASP A 41 84.97 -109.95 23.63
C ASP A 41 84.54 -108.73 22.82
N ALA A 42 85.34 -108.33 21.82
CA ALA A 42 85.02 -107.23 20.92
C ALA A 42 83.76 -107.51 20.08
N ALA A 43 83.61 -108.75 19.58
CA ALA A 43 82.42 -109.17 18.85
C ALA A 43 81.16 -109.17 19.74
N GLN A 44 81.29 -109.54 21.01
CA GLN A 44 80.21 -109.48 21.98
C GLN A 44 79.79 -108.03 22.27
N ALA A 45 80.75 -107.13 22.52
CA ALA A 45 80.48 -105.71 22.73
C ALA A 45 79.82 -105.06 21.49
N ALA A 46 80.25 -105.43 20.29
CA ALA A 46 79.65 -104.93 19.05
C ALA A 46 78.19 -105.40 18.88
N LYS A 47 77.87 -106.64 19.27
CA LYS A 47 76.49 -107.15 19.27
C LYS A 47 75.59 -106.37 20.24
N GLU A 48 76.09 -106.07 21.44
CA GLU A 48 75.37 -105.28 22.44
C GLU A 48 75.15 -103.85 21.97
N ALA A 49 76.16 -103.21 21.39
CA ALA A 49 76.03 -101.88 20.79
C ALA A 49 74.99 -101.85 19.65
N LEU A 50 74.99 -102.87 18.78
CA LEU A 50 74.00 -102.99 17.71
C LEU A 50 72.58 -103.20 18.26
N ALA A 51 72.43 -104.01 19.31
CA ALA A 51 71.14 -104.20 19.98
C ALA A 51 70.60 -102.88 20.57
N ASN A 52 71.47 -102.11 21.23
CA ASN A 52 71.13 -100.80 21.80
C ASN A 52 70.73 -99.79 20.70
N LEU A 53 71.48 -99.73 19.59
CA LEU A 53 71.18 -98.85 18.47
C LEU A 53 69.82 -99.21 17.83
N ASN A 54 69.53 -100.50 17.67
CA ASN A 54 68.24 -100.95 17.15
C ASN A 54 67.08 -100.59 18.07
N ALA A 55 67.28 -100.64 19.40
CA ALA A 55 66.28 -100.20 20.37
C ALA A 55 66.04 -98.68 20.31
N ASP A 56 67.10 -97.89 20.18
CA ASP A 56 67.02 -96.43 20.03
C ASP A 56 66.30 -96.03 18.73
N VAL A 57 66.63 -96.68 17.61
CA VAL A 57 65.96 -96.46 16.31
C VAL A 57 64.46 -96.76 16.41
N LYS A 58 64.05 -97.88 17.03
CA LYS A 58 62.63 -98.19 17.26
C LYS A 58 61.93 -97.12 18.09
N THR A 59 62.59 -96.61 19.13
CA THR A 59 62.06 -95.54 19.99
C THR A 59 61.89 -94.23 19.22
N LYS A 60 62.89 -93.82 18.45
CA LYS A 60 62.84 -92.62 17.60
C LYS A 60 61.77 -92.72 16.53
N GLN A 61 61.58 -93.91 15.93
CA GLN A 61 60.53 -94.13 14.94
C GLN A 61 59.13 -93.97 15.57
N ALA A 62 58.90 -94.57 16.74
CA ALA A 62 57.62 -94.40 17.46
C ALA A 62 57.36 -92.94 17.86
N ASN A 63 58.40 -92.21 18.27
CA ASN A 63 58.27 -90.78 18.59
C ASN A 63 58.00 -89.93 17.35
N LEU A 64 58.62 -90.23 16.21
CA LEU A 64 58.35 -89.57 14.93
C LEU A 64 56.90 -89.79 14.49
N ASP A 65 56.38 -91.01 14.62
CA ASP A 65 55.01 -91.32 14.25
C ASP A 65 54.00 -90.61 15.16
N LYS A 66 54.26 -90.53 16.47
CA LYS A 66 53.47 -89.70 17.40
C LYS A 66 53.50 -88.22 17.02
N ALA A 67 54.67 -87.67 16.71
CA ALA A 67 54.80 -86.27 16.32
C ALA A 67 54.06 -85.94 15.01
N LYS A 68 54.01 -86.87 14.05
CA LYS A 68 53.22 -86.73 12.82
C LYS A 68 51.72 -86.67 13.10
N VAL A 69 51.22 -87.53 13.99
CA VAL A 69 49.81 -87.52 14.41
C VAL A 69 49.50 -86.19 15.11
N GLU A 70 50.33 -85.77 16.05
CA GLU A 70 50.12 -84.50 16.76
C GLU A 70 50.13 -83.30 15.81
N LEU A 71 51.05 -83.27 14.84
CA LEU A 71 51.07 -82.22 13.82
C LEU A 71 49.77 -82.18 13.00
N ALA A 72 49.27 -83.34 12.57
CA ALA A 72 48.01 -83.43 11.83
C ALA A 72 46.82 -82.93 12.67
N ASP A 73 46.77 -83.29 13.95
CA ASP A 73 45.73 -82.84 14.88
C ASP A 73 45.79 -81.31 15.07
N LYS A 74 46.98 -80.73 15.21
CA LYS A 74 47.15 -79.26 15.32
C LYS A 74 46.75 -78.54 14.03
N GLN A 75 47.05 -79.10 12.87
CA GLN A 75 46.62 -78.54 11.58
C GLN A 75 45.10 -78.57 11.42
N ALA A 76 44.45 -79.66 11.83
CA ALA A 76 42.99 -79.75 11.85
C ALA A 76 42.36 -78.74 12.82
N ALA A 77 42.91 -78.62 14.03
CA ALA A 77 42.46 -77.63 15.02
C ALA A 77 42.61 -76.18 14.51
N LEU A 78 43.73 -75.87 13.85
CA LEU A 78 43.95 -74.55 13.25
C LEU A 78 42.90 -74.23 12.17
N LYS A 79 42.62 -75.18 11.27
CA LYS A 79 41.61 -75.03 10.22
C LYS A 79 40.21 -74.80 10.81
N ASN A 80 39.86 -75.51 11.87
CA ASN A 80 38.59 -75.33 12.57
C ASN A 80 38.51 -73.94 13.21
N ALA A 81 39.57 -73.49 13.89
CA ALA A 81 39.62 -72.16 14.48
C ALA A 81 39.51 -71.04 13.43
N GLN A 82 40.13 -71.20 12.27
CA GLN A 82 40.01 -70.26 11.15
C GLN A 82 38.57 -70.19 10.61
N THR A 83 37.90 -71.34 10.51
CA THR A 83 36.51 -71.43 10.07
C THR A 83 35.57 -70.75 11.08
N GLU A 84 35.79 -70.99 12.38
CA GLU A 84 35.01 -70.35 13.44
C GLU A 84 35.24 -68.84 13.48
N LEU A 85 36.48 -68.38 13.31
CA LEU A 85 36.79 -66.95 13.24
C LEU A 85 36.05 -66.27 12.09
N ALA A 86 36.04 -66.87 10.89
CA ALA A 86 35.33 -66.33 9.74
C ALA A 86 33.80 -66.25 10.01
N ALA A 87 33.23 -67.27 10.65
CA ALA A 87 31.82 -67.26 11.04
C ALA A 87 31.51 -66.16 12.06
N LYS A 88 32.38 -65.94 13.05
CA LYS A 88 32.22 -64.85 14.04
C LYS A 88 32.33 -63.47 13.39
N GLN A 89 33.22 -63.29 12.42
CA GLN A 89 33.34 -62.04 11.65
C GLN A 89 32.08 -61.74 10.83
N ALA A 90 31.47 -62.76 10.22
CA ALA A 90 30.20 -62.59 9.51
C ALA A 90 29.07 -62.16 10.45
N VAL A 91 28.94 -62.83 11.61
CA VAL A 91 27.95 -62.45 12.64
C VAL A 91 28.18 -61.03 13.15
N GLN A 92 29.44 -60.62 13.34
CA GLN A 92 29.77 -59.25 13.73
C GLN A 92 29.33 -58.23 12.68
N ALA A 93 29.58 -58.50 11.39
CA ALA A 93 29.17 -57.62 10.30
C ALA A 93 27.63 -57.49 10.22
N ASP A 94 26.91 -58.60 10.37
CA ASP A 94 25.44 -58.59 10.40
C ASP A 94 24.90 -57.80 11.60
N ALA A 95 25.51 -57.96 12.77
CA ALA A 95 25.16 -57.20 13.97
C ALA A 95 25.41 -55.69 13.79
N GLN A 96 26.51 -55.31 13.14
CA GLN A 96 26.82 -53.92 12.82
C GLN A 96 25.74 -53.30 11.92
N LYS A 97 25.33 -54.02 10.86
CA LYS A 97 24.27 -53.58 9.96
C LYS A 97 22.92 -53.47 10.66
N ALA A 98 22.59 -54.40 11.55
CA ALA A 98 21.37 -54.34 12.36
C ALA A 98 21.37 -53.14 13.31
N LEU A 99 22.52 -52.79 13.89
CA LEU A 99 22.67 -51.61 14.73
C LEU A 99 22.45 -50.32 13.94
N GLU A 100 23.04 -50.20 12.75
CA GLU A 100 22.85 -49.04 11.86
C GLU A 100 21.37 -48.87 11.47
N GLN A 101 20.68 -49.97 11.15
CA GLN A 101 19.24 -49.93 10.86
C GLN A 101 18.43 -49.46 12.09
N ALA A 102 18.72 -50.02 13.27
CA ALA A 102 18.03 -49.63 14.50
C ALA A 102 18.25 -48.14 14.85
N GLN A 103 19.42 -47.59 14.56
CA GLN A 103 19.70 -46.16 14.71
C GLN A 103 18.89 -45.30 13.74
N ALA A 104 18.76 -45.71 12.48
CA ALA A 104 17.93 -45.02 11.49
C ALA A 104 16.43 -45.05 11.87
N ASP A 105 15.95 -46.19 12.37
CA ASP A 105 14.57 -46.36 12.84
C ASP A 105 14.30 -45.47 14.07
N LEU A 106 15.27 -45.36 14.99
CA LEU A 106 15.18 -44.48 16.16
C LEU A 106 15.07 -42.99 15.75
N GLU A 107 15.89 -42.53 14.81
CA GLU A 107 15.80 -41.14 14.33
C GLU A 107 14.47 -40.86 13.63
N THR A 108 13.96 -41.82 12.86
CA THR A 108 12.61 -41.74 12.26
C THR A 108 11.53 -41.65 13.34
N ALA A 109 11.62 -42.47 14.38
CA ALA A 109 10.66 -42.45 15.49
C ALA A 109 10.69 -41.11 16.25
N LYS A 110 11.87 -40.54 16.50
CA LYS A 110 12.01 -39.21 17.11
C LYS A 110 11.34 -38.12 16.28
N ALA A 111 11.56 -38.12 14.96
CA ALA A 111 10.92 -37.16 14.06
C ALA A 111 9.39 -37.27 14.09
N ASN A 112 8.85 -38.49 14.11
CA ASN A 112 7.42 -38.74 14.21
C ASN A 112 6.83 -38.23 15.54
N VAL A 113 7.55 -38.39 16.66
CA VAL A 113 7.12 -37.86 17.97
C VAL A 113 7.04 -36.34 17.95
N GLU A 114 8.03 -35.64 17.39
CA GLU A 114 8.00 -34.18 17.31
C GLU A 114 6.87 -33.66 16.40
N LYS A 115 6.61 -34.36 15.29
CA LYS A 115 5.44 -34.08 14.44
C LYS A 115 4.13 -34.24 15.21
N ALA A 116 3.98 -35.34 15.95
CA ALA A 116 2.79 -35.61 16.75
C ALA A 116 2.58 -34.57 17.86
N LYS A 117 3.65 -34.08 18.49
CA LYS A 117 3.57 -32.97 19.48
C LYS A 117 3.06 -31.68 18.85
N THR A 118 3.52 -31.37 17.64
CA THR A 118 3.07 -30.17 16.91
C THR A 118 1.59 -30.27 16.54
N GLU A 119 1.16 -31.43 16.03
CA GLU A 119 -0.25 -31.71 15.73
C GLU A 119 -1.13 -31.63 16.99
N LEU A 120 -0.66 -32.21 18.11
CA LEU A 120 -1.36 -32.13 19.39
C LEU A 120 -1.55 -30.67 19.84
N LYS A 121 -0.51 -29.83 19.73
CA LYS A 121 -0.62 -28.41 20.09
C LYS A 121 -1.62 -27.67 19.19
N ALA A 122 -1.57 -27.92 17.88
CA ALA A 122 -2.54 -27.31 16.95
C ALA A 122 -3.99 -27.72 17.27
N LEU A 123 -4.21 -28.98 17.67
CA LEU A 123 -5.52 -29.46 18.10
C LEU A 123 -5.97 -28.83 19.43
N GLN A 124 -5.07 -28.64 20.39
CA GLN A 124 -5.35 -27.95 21.65
C GLN A 124 -5.75 -26.49 21.40
N ASP A 125 -5.01 -25.77 20.55
CA ASP A 125 -5.31 -24.39 20.20
C ASP A 125 -6.69 -24.30 19.48
N LYS A 126 -7.01 -25.27 18.62
CA LYS A 126 -8.33 -25.35 17.97
C LYS A 126 -9.46 -25.66 18.96
N LEU A 127 -9.22 -26.53 19.94
CA LEU A 127 -10.18 -26.84 21.00
C LEU A 127 -10.51 -25.61 21.83
N ALA A 128 -9.50 -24.84 22.24
CA ALA A 128 -9.70 -23.60 22.99
C ALA A 128 -10.59 -22.60 22.21
N ASN A 129 -10.41 -22.50 20.89
CA ASN A 129 -11.28 -21.65 20.07
C ASN A 129 -12.74 -22.14 20.03
N TYR A 130 -12.97 -23.46 20.04
CA TYR A 130 -14.32 -24.00 20.12
C TYR A 130 -14.96 -23.79 21.50
N GLU A 131 -14.20 -23.92 22.59
CA GLU A 131 -14.70 -23.66 23.94
C GLU A 131 -15.11 -22.19 24.14
N ASN A 132 -14.42 -21.26 23.46
CA ASN A 132 -14.76 -19.83 23.48
C ASN A 132 -15.76 -19.41 22.38
N ALA A 133 -16.28 -20.35 21.59
CA ALA A 133 -17.14 -20.02 20.45
C ALA A 133 -18.44 -19.31 20.86
N ASP A 134 -19.03 -19.70 21.98
CA ASP A 134 -20.27 -19.08 22.49
C ASP A 134 -20.04 -17.63 22.94
N GLU A 135 -18.89 -17.34 23.57
CA GLU A 135 -18.52 -15.97 23.95
C GLU A 135 -18.22 -15.11 22.73
N ILE A 136 -17.51 -15.65 21.73
CA ILE A 136 -17.26 -14.98 20.45
C ILE A 136 -18.59 -14.67 19.75
N LEU A 137 -19.52 -15.63 19.72
CA LEU A 137 -20.83 -15.46 19.13
C LEU A 137 -21.65 -14.40 19.89
N ALA A 138 -21.65 -14.42 21.22
CA ALA A 138 -22.34 -13.44 22.05
C ALA A 138 -21.81 -12.02 21.81
N ASN A 139 -20.48 -11.85 21.76
CA ASN A 139 -19.85 -10.56 21.46
C ASN A 139 -20.18 -10.06 20.05
N ALA A 140 -20.19 -10.95 19.05
CA ALA A 140 -20.60 -10.61 17.69
C ALA A 140 -22.08 -10.20 17.60
N GLN A 141 -22.96 -10.91 18.32
CA GLN A 141 -24.38 -10.55 18.43
C GLN A 141 -24.56 -9.18 19.10
N GLN A 142 -23.83 -8.90 20.17
CA GLN A 142 -23.89 -7.59 20.83
C GLN A 142 -23.38 -6.47 19.91
N ALA A 143 -22.27 -6.69 19.20
CA ALA A 143 -21.75 -5.72 18.23
C ALA A 143 -22.75 -5.43 17.10
N LEU A 144 -23.49 -6.46 16.65
CA LEU A 144 -24.56 -6.31 15.67
C LEU A 144 -25.71 -5.45 16.21
N VAL A 145 -26.14 -5.69 17.45
CA VAL A 145 -27.18 -4.87 18.12
C VAL A 145 -26.73 -3.41 18.24
N ASP A 146 -25.50 -3.16 18.67
CA ASP A 146 -24.94 -1.81 18.80
C ASP A 146 -24.84 -1.10 17.46
N ALA A 147 -24.43 -1.81 16.40
CA ALA A 147 -24.38 -1.28 15.04
C ALA A 147 -25.77 -0.92 14.52
N GLN A 148 -26.78 -1.76 14.78
CA GLN A 148 -28.17 -1.49 14.41
C GLN A 148 -28.70 -0.24 15.12
N ALA A 149 -28.44 -0.10 16.42
CA ALA A 149 -28.84 1.08 17.19
C ALA A 149 -28.18 2.37 16.67
N LYS A 150 -26.90 2.30 16.25
CA LYS A 150 -26.21 3.43 15.61
C LYS A 150 -26.82 3.79 14.26
N LEU A 151 -27.17 2.79 13.45
CA LEU A 151 -27.83 2.99 12.17
C LEU A 151 -29.19 3.68 12.34
N ASP A 152 -30.00 3.23 13.30
CA ASP A 152 -31.33 3.81 13.54
C ASP A 152 -31.23 5.26 14.01
N LYS A 153 -30.26 5.59 14.89
CA LYS A 153 -29.96 6.97 15.26
C LYS A 153 -29.53 7.82 14.05
N ALA A 154 -28.67 7.29 13.19
CA ALA A 154 -28.23 8.01 12.00
C ALA A 154 -29.39 8.30 11.03
N LYS A 155 -30.35 7.37 10.88
CA LYS A 155 -31.57 7.59 10.09
C LYS A 155 -32.43 8.72 10.65
N VAL A 156 -32.60 8.78 11.97
CA VAL A 156 -33.33 9.88 12.62
C VAL A 156 -32.64 11.22 12.36
N VAL A 157 -31.32 11.29 12.57
CA VAL A 157 -30.53 12.50 12.30
C VAL A 157 -30.63 12.92 10.84
N GLN A 158 -30.60 11.97 9.90
CA GLN A 158 -30.78 12.26 8.48
C GLN A 158 -32.17 12.84 8.18
N ALA A 159 -33.23 12.26 8.75
CA ALA A 159 -34.59 12.76 8.58
C ALA A 159 -34.77 14.18 9.15
N ASP A 160 -34.21 14.45 10.32
CA ASP A 160 -34.23 15.78 10.94
C ASP A 160 -33.45 16.80 10.11
N ALA A 161 -32.27 16.41 9.60
CA ALA A 161 -31.47 17.24 8.71
C ALA A 161 -32.20 17.56 7.40
N GLN A 162 -32.91 16.58 6.83
CA GLN A 162 -33.74 16.78 5.64
C GLN A 162 -34.86 17.79 5.91
N LYS A 163 -35.58 17.64 7.03
CA LYS A 163 -36.64 18.56 7.41
C LYS A 163 -36.11 19.99 7.64
N ALA A 164 -34.94 20.13 8.26
CA ALA A 164 -34.29 21.41 8.45
C ALA A 164 -33.88 22.05 7.10
N TYR A 165 -33.36 21.24 6.18
CA TYR A 165 -33.04 21.67 4.81
C TYR A 165 -34.29 22.16 4.08
N ASP A 166 -35.38 21.41 4.10
CA ASP A 166 -36.63 21.77 3.42
C ASP A 166 -37.20 23.09 3.98
N THR A 167 -37.12 23.27 5.30
CA THR A 167 -37.54 24.51 5.98
C THR A 167 -36.68 25.69 5.54
N ALA A 168 -35.34 25.53 5.53
CA ALA A 168 -34.42 26.58 5.11
C ALA A 168 -34.59 26.94 3.62
N LYS A 169 -34.86 25.94 2.77
CA LYS A 169 -35.16 26.14 1.35
C LYS A 169 -36.43 26.98 1.16
N ALA A 170 -37.50 26.65 1.89
CA ALA A 170 -38.75 27.41 1.83
C ALA A 170 -38.57 28.87 2.30
N ASP A 171 -37.83 29.10 3.39
CA ASP A 171 -37.53 30.46 3.86
C ASP A 171 -36.69 31.25 2.85
N TYR A 172 -35.69 30.60 2.24
CA TYR A 172 -34.89 31.20 1.17
C TYR A 172 -35.76 31.60 -0.04
N GLU A 173 -36.64 30.72 -0.52
CA GLU A 173 -37.56 31.02 -1.62
C GLU A 173 -38.51 32.19 -1.28
N ALA A 174 -39.03 32.24 -0.04
CA ALA A 174 -39.85 33.35 0.43
C ALA A 174 -39.08 34.68 0.47
N LYS A 175 -37.81 34.66 0.92
CA LYS A 175 -36.94 35.83 0.92
C LYS A 175 -36.63 36.31 -0.50
N VAL A 176 -36.36 35.41 -1.42
CA VAL A 176 -36.17 35.74 -2.84
C VAL A 176 -37.43 36.42 -3.42
N ALA A 177 -38.62 35.92 -3.09
CA ALA A 177 -39.87 36.56 -3.51
C ALA A 177 -40.03 37.98 -2.92
N GLN A 178 -39.76 38.14 -1.62
CA GLN A 178 -39.79 39.45 -0.96
C GLN A 178 -38.79 40.44 -1.56
N THR A 179 -37.58 39.98 -1.93
CA THR A 179 -36.59 40.82 -2.62
C THR A 179 -37.10 41.28 -3.98
N LYS A 180 -37.72 40.39 -4.78
CA LYS A 180 -38.32 40.77 -6.07
C LYS A 180 -39.43 41.82 -5.91
N GLU A 181 -40.27 41.68 -4.88
CA GLU A 181 -41.30 42.67 -4.58
C GLU A 181 -40.68 44.02 -4.18
N ALA A 182 -39.65 44.02 -3.34
CA ALA A 182 -38.94 45.22 -2.94
C ALA A 182 -38.25 45.91 -4.12
N GLU A 183 -37.64 45.16 -5.04
CA GLU A 183 -37.07 45.67 -6.29
C GLU A 183 -38.15 46.32 -7.18
N ALA A 184 -39.33 45.71 -7.29
CA ALA A 184 -40.45 46.29 -8.04
C ALA A 184 -40.96 47.59 -7.41
N VAL A 185 -41.00 47.68 -6.08
CA VAL A 185 -41.34 48.92 -5.37
C VAL A 185 -40.28 49.99 -5.59
N LEU A 186 -39.00 49.62 -5.52
CA LEU A 186 -37.88 50.53 -5.78
C LEU A 186 -37.94 51.08 -7.21
N ALA A 187 -38.23 50.23 -8.21
CA ALA A 187 -38.38 50.66 -9.59
C ALA A 187 -39.51 51.70 -9.77
N LYS A 188 -40.63 51.54 -9.06
CA LYS A 188 -41.72 52.53 -9.05
C LYS A 188 -41.29 53.86 -8.43
N PHE A 189 -40.56 53.82 -7.31
CA PHE A 189 -40.01 55.02 -6.68
C PHE A 189 -39.05 55.78 -7.61
N VAL A 190 -38.14 55.06 -8.27
CA VAL A 190 -37.21 55.66 -9.25
C VAL A 190 -37.97 56.30 -10.42
N ALA A 191 -39.00 55.62 -10.95
CA ALA A 191 -39.84 56.18 -12.01
C ALA A 191 -40.59 57.45 -11.56
N GLN A 192 -41.08 57.49 -10.32
CA GLN A 192 -41.74 58.66 -9.76
C GLN A 192 -40.77 59.84 -9.57
N GLU A 193 -39.57 59.58 -9.08
CA GLU A 193 -38.52 60.62 -8.95
C GLU A 193 -38.14 61.20 -10.32
N GLN A 194 -37.99 60.35 -11.35
CA GLN A 194 -37.71 60.80 -12.71
C GLN A 194 -38.86 61.64 -13.29
N ALA A 195 -40.11 61.25 -13.04
CA ALA A 195 -41.27 62.03 -13.46
C ALA A 195 -41.30 63.42 -12.78
N GLN A 196 -40.96 63.49 -11.50
CA GLN A 196 -40.89 64.76 -10.77
C GLN A 196 -39.80 65.68 -11.31
N LYS A 197 -38.59 65.15 -11.55
CA LYS A 197 -37.49 65.89 -12.21
C LYS A 197 -37.89 66.41 -13.59
N ALA A 198 -38.61 65.60 -14.37
CA ALA A 198 -39.09 66.03 -15.69
C ALA A 198 -40.09 67.20 -15.60
N ILE A 199 -40.96 67.22 -14.60
CA ILE A 199 -41.89 68.34 -14.36
C ILE A 199 -41.13 69.61 -13.98
N GLU A 200 -40.15 69.52 -13.06
CA GLU A 200 -39.32 70.66 -12.67
C GLU A 200 -38.54 71.23 -13.87
N GLU A 201 -38.00 70.39 -14.76
CA GLU A 201 -37.34 70.85 -15.98
C GLU A 201 -38.29 71.57 -16.95
N VAL A 202 -39.54 71.10 -17.08
CA VAL A 202 -40.56 71.73 -17.91
C VAL A 202 -40.94 73.10 -17.32
N GLU A 203 -41.15 73.19 -16.02
CA GLU A 203 -41.45 74.46 -15.34
C GLU A 203 -40.29 75.47 -15.44
N ALA A 204 -39.04 75.01 -15.26
CA ALA A 204 -37.86 75.85 -15.42
C ALA A 204 -37.74 76.42 -16.85
N LYS A 205 -38.00 75.59 -17.87
CA LYS A 205 -38.02 76.03 -19.27
C LYS A 205 -39.16 77.01 -19.55
N ALA A 206 -40.35 76.78 -19.00
CA ALA A 206 -41.49 77.68 -19.16
C ALA A 206 -41.22 79.06 -18.54
N LYS A 207 -40.62 79.11 -17.35
CA LYS A 207 -40.23 80.36 -16.69
C LYS A 207 -39.18 81.14 -17.48
N ALA A 208 -38.16 80.45 -18.00
CA ALA A 208 -37.14 81.06 -18.86
C ALA A 208 -37.74 81.66 -20.15
N GLN A 209 -38.73 80.98 -20.76
CA GLN A 209 -39.42 81.49 -21.94
C GLN A 209 -40.32 82.70 -21.63
N ALA A 210 -41.01 82.70 -20.48
CA ALA A 210 -41.82 83.84 -20.05
C ALA A 210 -40.97 85.11 -19.83
N GLU A 211 -39.82 85.00 -19.18
CA GLU A 211 -38.89 86.12 -19.02
C GLU A 211 -38.33 86.63 -20.35
N ALA A 212 -38.01 85.74 -21.29
CA ALA A 212 -37.56 86.12 -22.61
C ALA A 212 -38.64 86.90 -23.38
N LYS A 213 -39.90 86.45 -23.31
CA LYS A 213 -41.04 87.13 -23.95
C LYS A 213 -41.31 88.51 -23.34
N ALA A 214 -41.23 88.64 -22.03
CA ALA A 214 -41.43 89.90 -21.33
C ALA A 214 -40.36 90.95 -21.70
N LYS A 215 -39.09 90.54 -21.86
CA LYS A 215 -38.02 91.47 -22.30
C LYS A 215 -38.24 92.03 -23.71
N ASN A 216 -38.96 91.31 -24.57
CA ASN A 216 -39.22 91.69 -25.96
C ASN A 216 -40.60 92.33 -26.19
N THR A 217 -41.35 92.65 -25.13
CA THR A 217 -42.65 93.35 -25.24
C THR A 217 -42.48 94.79 -24.81
N PHE A 218 -42.85 95.76 -25.66
CA PHE A 218 -42.61 97.18 -25.42
C PHE A 218 -43.89 97.98 -25.15
N PHE A 219 -43.85 98.85 -24.15
CA PHE A 219 -44.97 99.74 -23.79
C PHE A 219 -44.54 101.20 -23.85
N TYR A 220 -45.46 102.11 -24.16
CA TYR A 220 -45.18 103.55 -24.28
C TYR A 220 -46.05 104.36 -23.32
N VAL A 221 -45.52 105.42 -22.73
CA VAL A 221 -46.29 106.27 -21.81
C VAL A 221 -46.48 107.65 -22.42
N ALA A 222 -47.73 108.08 -22.56
CA ALA A 222 -48.10 109.42 -22.98
C ALA A 222 -49.26 109.94 -22.11
N ASP A 223 -49.17 111.19 -21.69
CA ASP A 223 -50.22 111.87 -20.92
C ASP A 223 -50.65 111.09 -19.64
N GLY A 224 -49.66 110.53 -18.94
CA GLY A 224 -49.83 109.77 -17.71
C GLY A 224 -50.42 108.36 -17.87
N LYS A 225 -50.62 107.87 -19.11
CA LYS A 225 -51.22 106.56 -19.40
C LYS A 225 -50.22 105.63 -20.10
N VAL A 226 -50.19 104.36 -19.70
CA VAL A 226 -49.36 103.31 -20.31
C VAL A 226 -50.13 102.70 -21.47
N TYR A 227 -49.57 102.73 -22.68
CA TYR A 227 -50.11 102.13 -23.89
C TYR A 227 -49.32 100.86 -24.25
N ASP A 228 -50.02 99.80 -24.60
CA ASP A 228 -49.42 98.57 -25.14
C ASP A 228 -49.04 98.70 -26.63
N GLU A 229 -48.36 97.68 -27.18
CA GLU A 229 -48.00 97.59 -28.61
C GLU A 229 -49.21 97.72 -29.56
N LYS A 230 -50.42 97.53 -29.06
CA LYS A 230 -51.67 97.63 -29.83
C LYS A 230 -52.36 98.99 -29.65
N GLY A 231 -51.85 99.88 -28.80
CA GLY A 231 -52.39 101.21 -28.52
C GLY A 231 -53.48 101.24 -27.45
N HIS A 232 -53.67 100.17 -26.68
CA HIS A 232 -54.62 100.13 -25.56
C HIS A 232 -54.01 100.67 -24.28
N ILE A 233 -54.81 101.41 -23.50
CA ILE A 233 -54.41 101.91 -22.19
C ILE A 233 -54.44 100.75 -21.19
N MET A 234 -53.28 100.39 -20.64
CA MET A 234 -53.13 99.34 -19.64
C MET A 234 -53.28 99.94 -18.23
N VAL A 235 -54.50 99.88 -17.71
CA VAL A 235 -54.83 100.32 -16.35
C VAL A 235 -54.32 99.28 -15.34
N GLY A 236 -53.78 99.73 -14.20
CA GLY A 236 -53.25 98.85 -13.14
C GLY A 236 -51.81 98.40 -13.34
N TYR A 237 -51.19 98.76 -14.47
CA TYR A 237 -49.81 98.36 -14.79
C TYR A 237 -48.84 99.34 -14.15
N THR A 238 -47.82 98.81 -13.48
CA THR A 238 -46.88 99.63 -12.72
C THR A 238 -45.58 99.78 -13.48
N VAL A 239 -45.16 101.02 -13.69
CA VAL A 239 -43.86 101.35 -14.27
C VAL A 239 -42.82 101.39 -13.15
N LYS A 240 -41.82 100.49 -13.19
CA LYS A 240 -40.65 100.55 -12.31
C LYS A 240 -39.40 100.67 -13.17
N GLY A 241 -38.81 101.87 -13.20
CA GLY A 241 -37.69 102.17 -14.07
C GLY A 241 -38.07 101.99 -15.55
N ASN A 242 -37.31 101.16 -16.27
CA ASN A 242 -37.55 100.86 -17.68
C ASN A 242 -38.38 99.58 -17.91
N GLN A 243 -39.02 99.05 -16.85
CA GLN A 243 -39.78 97.80 -16.84
C GLN A 243 -41.24 98.04 -16.45
N ILE A 244 -42.13 97.27 -17.08
CA ILE A 244 -43.57 97.26 -16.82
C ILE A 244 -43.92 95.97 -16.07
N PHE A 245 -44.66 96.12 -14.98
CA PHE A 245 -45.18 95.02 -14.19
C PHE A 245 -46.71 95.02 -14.24
N ASN A 246 -47.31 93.84 -14.34
CA ASN A 246 -48.76 93.69 -14.23
C ASN A 246 -49.21 93.79 -12.76
N GLU A 247 -50.53 93.72 -12.53
CA GLU A 247 -51.13 93.77 -11.19
C GLU A 247 -50.69 92.63 -10.25
N ARG A 248 -50.13 91.53 -10.79
CA ARG A 248 -49.59 90.40 -10.03
C ARG A 248 -48.10 90.55 -9.70
N GLY A 249 -47.47 91.65 -10.10
CA GLY A 249 -46.05 91.90 -9.90
C GLY A 249 -45.14 91.15 -10.87
N GLU A 250 -45.68 90.58 -11.95
CA GLU A 250 -44.91 89.86 -12.97
C GLU A 250 -44.36 90.85 -14.01
N LEU A 251 -43.10 90.68 -14.41
CA LEU A 251 -42.51 91.45 -15.49
C LEU A 251 -43.19 91.07 -16.80
N ILE A 252 -43.79 92.05 -17.47
CA ILE A 252 -44.58 91.84 -18.68
C ILE A 252 -44.09 92.65 -19.88
N GLY A 253 -43.16 93.58 -19.66
CA GLY A 253 -42.64 94.42 -20.73
C GLY A 253 -41.57 95.39 -20.28
N THR A 254 -41.03 96.12 -21.24
CA THR A 254 -40.13 97.25 -21.01
C THR A 254 -40.67 98.52 -21.65
N LEU A 255 -40.27 99.70 -21.15
CA LEU A 255 -40.67 100.96 -21.78
C LEU A 255 -39.85 101.23 -23.03
N THR A 256 -40.55 101.60 -24.11
CA THR A 256 -39.97 102.28 -25.27
C THR A 256 -40.10 103.79 -25.13
N LYS A 257 -39.11 104.53 -25.64
CA LYS A 257 -39.08 106.01 -25.61
C LYS A 257 -39.89 106.66 -26.73
N GLU A 258 -40.25 105.90 -27.76
CA GLU A 258 -41.10 106.33 -28.87
C GLU A 258 -42.09 105.22 -29.23
N PRO A 259 -43.31 105.55 -29.69
CA PRO A 259 -44.31 104.55 -30.00
C PRO A 259 -43.85 103.69 -31.18
N THR A 260 -43.62 102.41 -30.91
CA THR A 260 -42.95 101.45 -31.80
C THR A 260 -43.85 100.92 -32.92
N THR A 261 -45.17 101.02 -32.76
CA THR A 261 -46.13 100.51 -33.75
C THR A 261 -47.09 101.59 -34.24
N ARG A 262 -47.58 101.42 -35.48
CA ARG A 262 -48.50 102.36 -36.15
C ARG A 262 -49.84 102.51 -35.41
N MET A 263 -50.32 101.45 -34.76
CA MET A 263 -51.54 101.46 -33.95
C MET A 263 -51.38 102.29 -32.68
N MET A 264 -50.25 102.13 -31.98
CA MET A 264 -49.91 102.93 -30.79
C MET A 264 -49.81 104.43 -31.13
N LYS A 265 -49.23 104.78 -32.30
CA LYS A 265 -49.26 106.16 -32.81
C LYS A 265 -50.68 106.68 -33.10
N GLN A 266 -51.56 105.86 -33.68
CA GLN A 266 -52.92 106.27 -34.04
C GLN A 266 -53.85 106.45 -32.83
N ALA A 267 -53.69 105.64 -31.78
CA ALA A 267 -54.49 105.74 -30.56
C ALA A 267 -54.24 107.06 -29.80
N VAL A 268 -52.99 107.56 -29.80
CA VAL A 268 -52.64 108.85 -29.19
C VAL A 268 -53.27 110.02 -29.97
N VAL A 269 -53.46 109.90 -31.29
CA VAL A 269 -53.98 111.00 -32.15
C VAL A 269 -55.52 111.05 -32.20
N LYS A 270 -56.23 109.94 -31.94
CA LYS A 270 -57.70 109.85 -32.10
C LYS A 270 -58.54 110.43 -30.94
N ALA A 271 -57.93 111.10 -29.96
CA ALA A 271 -58.62 111.60 -28.76
C ALA A 271 -59.40 112.92 -28.93
N ASN A 272 -59.46 113.55 -30.12
CA ASN A 272 -59.98 114.93 -30.29
C ASN A 272 -61.17 115.16 -31.26
N VAL A 273 -61.95 114.14 -31.67
CA VAL A 273 -63.23 114.34 -32.40
C VAL A 273 -64.24 113.18 -32.17
N LEU A 274 -65.51 113.53 -31.92
CA LEU A 274 -66.71 112.67 -31.77
C LEU A 274 -67.46 112.56 -33.13
N PRO A 275 -68.42 111.63 -33.39
CA PRO A 275 -68.93 110.47 -32.63
C PRO A 275 -68.98 109.15 -33.46
N GLN A 276 -69.44 108.04 -32.88
CA GLN A 276 -70.65 107.32 -33.35
C GLN A 276 -70.96 106.12 -32.43
N THR A 277 -72.24 106.04 -32.05
CA THR A 277 -72.85 104.96 -31.27
C THR A 277 -73.24 103.80 -32.17
N GLY A 278 -72.66 102.62 -31.92
CA GLY A 278 -73.05 101.33 -32.48
C GLY A 278 -72.83 100.24 -31.44
N ASN A 279 -73.84 100.03 -30.59
CA ASN A 279 -73.98 98.91 -29.64
C ASN A 279 -74.71 97.80 -30.44
N LYS A 280 -74.30 96.52 -30.53
CA LYS A 280 -73.84 95.57 -29.51
C LYS A 280 -73.16 94.34 -30.16
N LYS A 281 -72.12 93.84 -29.46
CA LYS A 281 -71.74 92.45 -29.13
C LYS A 281 -71.43 91.49 -30.30
N VAL A 282 -70.18 91.13 -30.62
CA VAL A 282 -69.06 90.55 -29.83
C VAL A 282 -69.33 89.10 -29.41
N ASP A 283 -69.01 88.20 -30.34
CA ASP A 283 -68.24 86.99 -30.09
C ASP A 283 -66.89 87.34 -29.46
N ASP A 284 -66.40 86.54 -28.50
CA ASP A 284 -65.02 86.03 -28.47
C ASP A 284 -64.71 85.37 -27.10
N VAL A 285 -64.36 84.08 -27.09
CA VAL A 285 -62.99 83.54 -27.15
C VAL A 285 -62.40 83.38 -25.76
N THR A 286 -61.91 82.18 -25.49
CA THR A 286 -60.51 81.89 -25.09
C THR A 286 -60.43 80.39 -24.83
N LEU A 287 -59.35 79.66 -25.09
CA LEU A 287 -58.03 79.89 -25.67
C LEU A 287 -57.46 78.46 -25.70
N ALA A 288 -57.39 77.82 -26.86
CA ALA A 288 -56.13 77.62 -27.59
C ALA A 288 -54.94 77.14 -26.74
N GLY A 289 -54.49 75.94 -27.11
CA GLY A 289 -53.09 75.53 -27.01
C GLY A 289 -52.82 74.55 -25.88
N ALA A 290 -52.05 73.49 -26.07
CA ALA A 290 -51.38 72.93 -27.23
C ALA A 290 -50.94 71.52 -26.77
N VAL A 291 -51.00 70.47 -27.61
CA VAL A 291 -49.80 69.86 -28.23
C VAL A 291 -48.91 69.17 -27.18
N VAL A 292 -48.51 67.89 -27.23
CA VAL A 292 -48.66 66.76 -28.16
C VAL A 292 -47.70 65.69 -27.62
N THR A 293 -48.06 64.39 -27.72
CA THR A 293 -47.15 63.23 -27.87
C THR A 293 -46.13 62.92 -26.76
N ALA A 294 -45.67 61.68 -26.52
CA ALA A 294 -45.97 60.34 -27.00
C ALA A 294 -45.06 59.35 -26.21
N LEU A 295 -45.21 58.06 -26.56
CA LEU A 295 -44.26 56.95 -26.37
C LEU A 295 -44.25 56.36 -24.96
N GLY A 296 -44.43 55.06 -24.74
CA GLY A 296 -44.52 53.96 -25.68
C GLY A 296 -44.93 52.67 -24.96
N SER A 297 -45.67 51.86 -25.71
CA SER A 297 -45.86 50.42 -25.58
C SER A 297 -44.60 49.65 -25.17
N VAL A 298 -44.77 48.48 -24.54
CA VAL A 298 -44.45 47.17 -25.16
C VAL A 298 -44.69 46.04 -24.16
N LEU A 299 -45.62 45.15 -24.54
CA LEU A 299 -45.71 43.76 -24.13
C LEU A 299 -44.39 43.02 -24.45
N ALA A 300 -43.87 42.21 -23.53
CA ALA A 300 -42.98 41.11 -23.92
C ALA A 300 -43.02 39.92 -22.92
N LEU A 301 -43.64 38.82 -23.38
CA LEU A 301 -43.09 37.44 -23.45
C LEU A 301 -42.75 36.76 -22.10
N ILE A 302 -43.54 35.79 -21.60
CA ILE A 302 -43.63 34.37 -22.03
C ILE A 302 -42.30 33.78 -22.52
N GLY A 303 -41.72 32.87 -21.74
CA GLY A 303 -40.71 31.92 -22.23
C GLY A 303 -39.93 31.16 -21.14
N LEU A 304 -40.29 29.89 -20.93
CA LEU A 304 -39.49 28.69 -20.59
C LEU A 304 -38.28 28.80 -19.62
N GLY A 305 -38.02 27.86 -18.69
CA GLY A 305 -38.58 26.54 -18.47
C GLY A 305 -37.71 25.70 -17.50
N LYS A 306 -38.32 24.63 -16.98
CA LYS A 306 -37.81 23.32 -16.55
C LYS A 306 -36.45 23.22 -15.82
N ARG A 307 -36.49 22.59 -14.63
CA ARG A 307 -35.94 21.24 -14.43
C ARG A 307 -36.59 20.56 -13.20
N GLU A 308 -37.38 19.53 -13.50
CA GLU A 308 -37.73 18.41 -12.62
C GLU A 308 -36.49 17.52 -12.42
N ASP A 309 -36.31 17.12 -11.17
CA ASP A 309 -36.15 15.76 -10.64
C ASP A 309 -35.14 14.79 -11.28
N LEU A 310 -34.23 14.33 -10.41
CA LEU A 310 -33.58 13.03 -10.46
C LEU A 310 -33.80 12.38 -9.09
N ASP A 311 -34.76 11.46 -9.04
CA ASP A 311 -34.71 10.26 -8.21
C ASP A 311 -33.99 9.15 -9.00
#